data_AF-A0A6G6IUF5-F1
#
_entry.id   AF-A0A6G6IUF5-F1
#
_cell.length_a   1.000
_cell.length_b   1.000
_cell.length_c   1.000
_cell.angle_alpha   90.00
_cell.angle_beta   90.00
_cell.angle_gamma   90.00
#
_symmetry.space_group_name_H-M   'P 1'
#
loop_
_entity.id
_entity.type
_entity.pdbx_description
1 polymer ?
#
loop_
_entity_poly.entity_id
_entity_poly.type
_entity_poly.pdbx_seq_one_letter_code
_entity_poly.pdbx_strand_id
1 'polypeptide(L)'
;MPDYKAAFEAASLDLSTIMSALGFVSYPGIDPMLRAITNLALAKAEAQALREQLEALRARFVVPDGYALVPVEPTREMFIAVNKEDDKAYAGGCDHGAQFDWLWDAALEAAPRLNGKAVSDGLLRETVRSVDDIFWAIHAKPSCQSGVVARCRCRLCAGTRLAMARDDLNALLGEGKEHE
;
A
#
# COMPACT_ATOMS: atom_id res chain seq x y z
N MET A 1 9.86 -45.25 -41.30
CA MET A 1 9.98 -44.91 -39.87
C MET A 1 8.66 -45.23 -39.20
N PRO A 2 8.63 -45.71 -37.95
CA PRO A 2 7.38 -45.94 -37.23
C PRO A 2 6.63 -44.62 -37.05
N ASP A 3 5.33 -44.62 -37.31
CA ASP A 3 4.48 -43.44 -37.11
C ASP A 3 4.08 -43.31 -35.64
N TYR A 4 5.00 -42.74 -34.85
CA TYR A 4 4.81 -42.53 -33.42
C TYR A 4 3.66 -41.57 -33.10
N LYS A 5 3.30 -40.68 -34.03
CA LYS A 5 2.18 -39.75 -33.84
C LYS A 5 0.86 -40.49 -33.88
N ALA A 6 0.66 -41.33 -34.91
CA ALA A 6 -0.54 -42.15 -35.00
C ALA A 6 -0.66 -43.13 -33.82
N ALA A 7 0.45 -43.72 -33.37
CA ALA A 7 0.45 -44.61 -32.20
C ALA A 7 0.09 -43.87 -30.89
N PHE A 8 0.59 -42.65 -30.71
CA PHE A 8 0.26 -41.83 -29.54
C PHE A 8 -1.19 -41.36 -29.55
N GLU A 9 -1.71 -40.94 -30.71
CA GLU A 9 -3.10 -40.52 -30.87
C GLU A 9 -4.06 -41.68 -30.59
N ALA A 10 -3.77 -42.89 -31.08
CA ALA A 10 -4.54 -44.09 -30.78
C ALA A 10 -4.53 -44.42 -29.27
N ALA A 11 -3.36 -44.42 -28.65
CA ALA A 11 -3.22 -44.69 -27.21
C ALA A 11 -3.94 -43.63 -26.35
N SER A 12 -3.90 -42.36 -26.74
CA SER A 12 -4.62 -41.28 -26.05
C SER A 12 -6.14 -41.46 -26.15
N LEU A 13 -6.64 -41.94 -27.28
CA LEU A 13 -8.06 -42.21 -27.50
C LEU A 13 -8.53 -43.41 -26.65
N ASP A 14 -7.73 -44.46 -26.59
CA ASP A 14 -8.00 -45.65 -25.78
C ASP A 14 -8.02 -45.29 -24.28
N LEU A 15 -7.04 -44.50 -23.81
CA LEU A 15 -7.01 -44.00 -22.43
C LEU A 15 -8.23 -43.13 -22.10
N SER A 16 -8.64 -42.24 -23.00
CA SER A 16 -9.84 -41.41 -22.82
C SER A 16 -11.11 -42.27 -22.74
N THR A 17 -11.18 -43.33 -23.54
CA THR A 17 -12.28 -44.29 -23.53
C THR A 17 -12.33 -45.07 -22.22
N ILE A 18 -11.18 -45.56 -21.74
CA ILE A 18 -11.05 -46.28 -20.47
C ILE A 18 -11.46 -45.38 -19.30
N MET A 19 -10.98 -44.13 -19.26
CA MET A 19 -11.34 -43.17 -18.22
C MET A 19 -12.86 -42.89 -18.19
N SER A 20 -13.47 -42.74 -19.36
CA SER A 20 -14.92 -42.51 -19.48
C SER A 20 -15.72 -43.74 -19.03
N ALA A 21 -15.29 -44.94 -19.41
CA ALA A 21 -15.92 -46.21 -19.00
C ALA A 21 -15.84 -46.46 -17.49
N LEU A 22 -14.78 -45.97 -16.84
CA LEU A 22 -14.59 -46.02 -15.39
C LEU A 22 -15.30 -44.88 -14.63
N GLY A 23 -16.05 -44.03 -15.34
CA GLY A 23 -16.80 -42.91 -14.73
C GLY A 23 -15.94 -41.71 -14.34
N PHE A 24 -14.67 -41.68 -14.73
CA PHE A 24 -13.78 -40.52 -14.56
C PHE A 24 -14.04 -39.49 -15.67
N VAL A 25 -15.23 -38.89 -15.69
CA VAL A 25 -15.57 -37.76 -16.58
C VAL A 25 -14.90 -36.45 -16.14
N SER A 26 -14.45 -36.38 -14.88
CA SER A 26 -13.54 -35.36 -14.36
C SER A 26 -12.70 -35.97 -13.24
N TYR A 27 -11.40 -35.63 -13.18
CA TYR A 27 -10.55 -36.06 -12.06
C TYR A 27 -10.67 -35.01 -10.95
N PRO A 28 -11.36 -35.30 -9.82
CA PRO A 28 -11.65 -34.32 -8.79
C PRO A 28 -10.39 -33.84 -8.03
N GLY A 29 -9.21 -34.43 -8.31
CA GLY A 29 -7.92 -34.03 -7.72
C GLY A 29 -7.15 -32.96 -8.51
N ILE A 30 -7.45 -32.76 -9.80
CA ILE A 30 -6.76 -31.73 -10.61
C ILE A 30 -7.27 -30.33 -10.20
N ASP A 31 -8.58 -30.17 -10.02
CA ASP A 31 -9.18 -28.87 -9.68
C ASP A 31 -8.70 -28.29 -8.33
N PRO A 32 -8.63 -29.07 -7.23
CA PRO A 32 -8.06 -28.60 -5.96
C PRO A 32 -6.56 -28.27 -6.06
N MET A 33 -5.80 -29.04 -6.84
CA MET A 33 -4.37 -28.82 -7.05
C MET A 33 -4.13 -27.54 -7.85
N LEU A 34 -4.84 -27.37 -8.98
CA LEU A 34 -4.80 -26.15 -9.78
C LEU A 34 -5.23 -24.94 -8.95
N ARG A 35 -6.30 -25.05 -8.15
CA ARG A 35 -6.73 -23.99 -7.24
C ARG A 35 -5.68 -23.64 -6.19
N ALA A 36 -5.00 -24.65 -5.63
CA ALA A 36 -3.91 -24.42 -4.68
C ALA A 36 -2.70 -23.72 -5.33
N ILE A 37 -2.34 -24.13 -6.55
CA ILE A 37 -1.27 -23.49 -7.34
C ILE A 37 -1.63 -22.04 -7.66
N THR A 38 -2.86 -21.77 -8.11
CA THR A 38 -3.36 -20.42 -8.40
C THR A 38 -3.34 -19.54 -7.16
N ASN A 39 -3.84 -20.04 -6.02
CA ASN A 39 -3.82 -19.29 -4.76
C ASN A 39 -2.39 -18.99 -4.29
N LEU A 40 -1.47 -19.93 -4.46
CA LEU A 40 -0.06 -19.74 -4.12
C LEU A 40 0.61 -18.70 -5.03
N ALA A 41 0.32 -18.75 -6.34
CA ALA A 41 0.82 -17.78 -7.31
C ALA A 41 0.29 -16.37 -7.00
N LEU A 42 -1.00 -16.25 -6.66
CA LEU A 42 -1.62 -14.99 -6.28
C LEU A 42 -0.98 -14.42 -5.01
N ALA A 43 -0.85 -15.23 -3.95
CA ALA A 43 -0.24 -14.81 -2.70
C ALA A 43 1.23 -14.40 -2.88
N LYS A 44 1.98 -15.06 -3.77
CA LYS A 44 3.36 -14.70 -4.09
C LYS A 44 3.43 -13.36 -4.83
N ALA A 45 2.50 -13.09 -5.75
CA ALA A 45 2.41 -11.81 -6.46
C ALA A 45 2.05 -10.68 -5.49
N GLU A 46 1.09 -10.88 -4.61
CA GLU A 46 0.72 -9.91 -3.57
C GLU A 46 1.88 -9.61 -2.61
N ALA A 47 2.62 -10.64 -2.18
CA ALA A 47 3.78 -10.47 -1.32
C ALA A 47 4.93 -9.71 -2.02
N GLN A 48 5.08 -9.88 -3.33
CA GLN A 48 6.06 -9.15 -4.12
C GLN A 48 5.67 -7.66 -4.27
N ALA A 49 4.40 -7.39 -4.59
CA ALA A 49 3.88 -6.03 -4.67
C ALA A 49 4.01 -5.28 -3.33
N LEU A 50 3.73 -5.96 -2.20
CA LEU A 50 3.92 -5.40 -0.87
C LEU A 50 5.39 -5.10 -0.55
N ARG A 51 6.34 -5.93 -1.04
CA ARG A 51 7.77 -5.67 -0.89
C ARG A 51 8.21 -4.44 -1.68
N GLU A 52 7.74 -4.29 -2.91
CA GLU A 52 8.04 -3.13 -3.74
C GLU A 52 7.46 -1.83 -3.15
N GLN A 53 6.24 -1.90 -2.60
CA GLN A 53 5.65 -0.80 -1.84
C GLN A 53 6.44 -0.48 -0.57
N LEU A 54 6.90 -1.49 0.17
CA LEU A 54 7.75 -1.28 1.36
C LEU A 54 9.11 -0.68 1.02
N GLU A 55 9.75 -1.09 -0.08
CA GLU A 55 11.00 -0.48 -0.53
C GLU A 55 10.79 0.96 -1.00
N ALA A 56 9.69 1.25 -1.70
CA ALA A 56 9.30 2.61 -2.04
C ALA A 56 9.02 3.46 -0.79
N LEU A 57 8.45 2.86 0.26
CA LEU A 57 8.21 3.52 1.54
C LEU A 57 9.49 3.71 2.36
N ARG A 58 10.42 2.75 2.31
CA ARG A 58 11.76 2.84 2.94
C ARG A 58 12.67 3.86 2.26
N ALA A 59 12.46 4.10 0.98
CA ALA A 59 13.11 5.18 0.24
C ALA A 59 12.55 6.57 0.60
N ARG A 60 11.52 6.65 1.46
CA ARG A 60 11.01 7.92 2.00
C ARG A 60 11.85 8.39 3.18
N PHE A 61 12.19 9.67 3.18
CA PHE A 61 12.88 10.35 4.26
C PHE A 61 11.95 10.51 5.46
N VAL A 62 12.44 10.10 6.63
CA VAL A 62 11.73 10.28 7.89
C VAL A 62 12.04 11.66 8.45
N VAL A 63 11.01 12.45 8.65
CA VAL A 63 11.10 13.80 9.23
C VAL A 63 10.55 13.74 10.65
N PRO A 64 11.30 14.18 11.68
CA PRO A 64 10.78 14.20 13.04
C PRO A 64 9.47 15.00 13.16
N ASP A 65 8.65 14.64 14.13
CA ASP A 65 7.38 15.34 14.35
C ASP A 65 7.64 16.82 14.69
N GLY A 66 6.88 17.72 14.05
CA GLY A 66 7.08 19.17 14.18
C GLY A 66 8.19 19.76 13.31
N TYR A 67 8.83 18.95 12.46
CA TYR A 67 9.82 19.43 11.49
C TYR A 67 9.29 19.31 10.06
N ALA A 68 9.78 20.18 9.17
CA ALA A 68 9.51 20.14 7.74
C ALA A 68 10.83 20.19 6.96
N LEU A 69 10.90 19.47 5.84
CA LEU A 69 12.03 19.59 4.92
C LEU A 69 11.78 20.76 3.98
N VAL A 70 12.68 21.74 4.03
CA VAL A 70 12.68 22.91 3.17
C VAL A 70 14.01 23.01 2.41
N PRO A 71 14.02 23.56 1.18
CA PRO A 71 15.25 23.90 0.50
C PRO A 71 16.14 24.80 1.34
N VAL A 72 17.46 24.60 1.25
CA VAL A 72 18.44 25.49 1.91
C VAL A 72 18.34 26.92 1.39
N GLU A 73 18.14 27.06 0.08
CA GLU A 73 17.84 28.35 -0.55
C GLU A 73 16.34 28.42 -0.87
N PRO A 74 15.61 29.44 -0.38
CA PRO A 74 14.18 29.57 -0.66
C PRO A 74 13.91 29.67 -2.16
N THR A 75 12.86 28.98 -2.62
CA THR A 75 12.46 29.05 -4.02
C THR A 75 11.74 30.37 -4.32
N ARG A 76 11.59 30.66 -5.61
CA ARG A 76 10.84 31.84 -6.05
C ARG A 76 9.40 31.82 -5.56
N GLU A 77 8.78 30.64 -5.55
CA GLU A 77 7.40 30.42 -5.09
C GLU A 77 7.27 30.73 -3.60
N MET A 78 8.26 30.34 -2.79
CA MET A 78 8.32 30.70 -1.37
C MET A 78 8.40 32.22 -1.18
N PHE A 79 9.27 32.91 -1.94
CA PHE A 79 9.35 34.37 -1.87
C PHE A 79 8.05 35.07 -2.30
N ILE A 80 7.39 34.55 -3.34
CA ILE A 80 6.10 35.08 -3.80
C ILE A 80 5.04 34.90 -2.70
N ALA A 81 5.01 33.76 -2.03
CA ALA A 81 4.05 33.50 -0.94
C ALA A 81 4.25 34.47 0.23
N VAL A 82 5.51 34.66 0.66
CA VAL A 82 5.88 35.64 1.70
C VAL A 82 5.43 37.04 1.33
N ASN A 83 5.77 37.53 0.13
CA ASN A 83 5.41 38.88 -0.29
C ASN A 83 3.89 39.07 -0.38
N LYS A 84 3.16 38.06 -0.86
CA LYS A 84 1.69 38.11 -0.88
C LYS A 84 1.10 38.21 0.52
N GLU A 85 1.69 37.53 1.49
CA GLU A 85 1.20 37.57 2.86
C GLU A 85 1.49 38.93 3.52
N ASP A 86 2.66 39.52 3.22
CA ASP A 86 2.99 40.87 3.66
C ASP A 86 2.07 41.93 3.03
N ASP A 87 1.83 41.85 1.72
CA ASP A 87 0.91 42.74 1.00
C ASP A 87 -0.51 42.66 1.58
N LYS A 88 -0.98 41.46 1.95
CA LYS A 88 -2.29 41.27 2.60
C LYS A 88 -2.34 41.95 3.96
N ALA A 89 -1.30 41.80 4.78
CA ALA A 89 -1.26 42.42 6.09
C ALA A 89 -1.28 43.96 5.96
N TYR A 90 -0.50 44.50 5.03
CA TYR A 90 -0.50 45.93 4.75
C TYR A 90 -1.87 46.43 4.23
N ALA A 91 -2.47 45.74 3.26
CA ALA A 91 -3.80 46.06 2.75
C ALA A 91 -4.91 45.91 3.80
N GLY A 92 -4.72 45.04 4.79
CA GLY A 92 -5.60 44.83 5.94
C GLY A 92 -5.45 45.88 7.05
N GLY A 93 -4.58 46.88 6.89
CA GLY A 93 -4.37 47.96 7.86
C GLY A 93 -3.40 47.63 8.99
N CYS A 94 -2.54 46.61 8.82
CA CYS A 94 -1.39 46.42 9.71
C CYS A 94 -0.24 47.35 9.28
N ASP A 95 -0.06 48.46 9.99
CA ASP A 95 0.97 49.47 9.71
C ASP A 95 2.41 48.95 9.80
N HIS A 96 2.61 47.82 10.50
CA HIS A 96 3.90 47.15 10.68
C HIS A 96 4.16 45.99 9.69
N GLY A 97 3.26 45.77 8.72
CA GLY A 97 3.34 44.60 7.82
C GLY A 97 2.93 43.30 8.50
N ALA A 98 3.21 42.16 7.85
CA ALA A 98 2.90 40.83 8.38
C ALA A 98 3.86 40.43 9.51
N GLN A 99 3.36 39.67 10.48
CA GLN A 99 4.19 39.09 11.52
C GLN A 99 5.11 37.99 10.95
N PHE A 100 6.29 37.83 11.55
CA PHE A 100 7.27 36.82 11.13
C PHE A 100 6.66 35.41 11.03
N ASP A 101 5.86 35.01 12.00
CA ASP A 101 5.26 33.67 12.03
C ASP A 101 4.33 33.45 10.82
N TRP A 102 3.58 34.49 10.40
CA TRP A 102 2.69 34.40 9.23
C TRP A 102 3.49 34.26 7.93
N LEU A 103 4.58 35.03 7.82
CA LEU A 103 5.49 34.95 6.68
C LEU A 103 6.18 33.57 6.63
N TRP A 104 6.58 33.06 7.79
CA TRP A 104 7.21 31.74 7.90
C TRP A 104 6.25 30.62 7.53
N ASP A 105 5.01 30.67 8.00
CA ASP A 105 3.97 29.69 7.66
C ASP A 105 3.66 29.71 6.16
N ALA A 106 3.53 30.90 5.56
CA ALA A 106 3.33 31.05 4.12
C ALA A 106 4.51 30.48 3.29
N ALA A 107 5.74 30.67 3.77
CA ALA A 107 6.94 30.10 3.14
C ALA A 107 6.97 28.57 3.27
N LEU A 108 6.62 28.02 4.43
CA LEU A 108 6.55 26.57 4.67
C LEU A 108 5.48 25.91 3.79
N GLU A 109 4.33 26.55 3.62
CA GLU A 109 3.25 26.02 2.78
C GLU A 109 3.65 26.00 1.30
N ALA A 110 4.35 27.05 0.83
CA ALA A 110 4.84 27.16 -0.54
C ALA A 110 6.14 26.38 -0.80
N ALA A 111 6.77 25.84 0.24
CA ALA A 111 8.00 25.09 0.09
C ALA A 111 7.77 23.86 -0.81
N PRO A 112 8.67 23.58 -1.77
CA PRO A 112 8.52 22.42 -2.63
C PRO A 112 8.56 21.15 -1.78
N ARG A 113 7.50 20.35 -1.91
CA ARG A 113 7.46 19.04 -1.27
C ARG A 113 8.36 18.10 -2.07
N LEU A 114 9.16 17.31 -1.36
CA LEU A 114 9.99 16.24 -1.94
C LEU A 114 9.11 15.10 -2.50
N ASN A 115 8.28 15.34 -3.51
CA ASN A 115 7.43 14.40 -4.26
C ASN A 115 6.82 13.25 -3.41
N GLY A 116 6.21 13.57 -2.26
CA GLY A 116 5.62 12.56 -1.36
C GLY A 116 6.62 11.59 -0.71
N LYS A 117 7.93 11.83 -0.85
CA LYS A 117 9.01 11.05 -0.26
C LYS A 117 9.36 11.47 1.16
N ALA A 118 8.77 12.51 1.71
CA ALA A 118 8.92 12.84 3.12
C ALA A 118 7.72 12.26 3.90
N VAL A 119 7.99 11.57 5.00
CA VAL A 119 6.97 11.01 5.90
C VAL A 119 7.32 11.44 7.33
N SER A 120 6.33 11.84 8.12
CA SER A 120 6.59 12.14 9.53
C SER A 120 6.91 10.87 10.32
N ASP A 121 7.81 11.00 11.29
CA ASP A 121 8.24 9.91 12.16
C ASP A 121 7.06 9.30 12.94
N GLY A 122 6.12 10.12 13.39
CA GLY A 122 4.86 9.67 14.00
C GLY A 122 4.04 8.76 13.07
N LEU A 123 3.87 9.17 11.81
CA LEU A 123 3.10 8.40 10.82
C LEU A 123 3.80 7.08 10.46
N LEU A 124 5.13 7.09 10.34
CA LEU A 124 5.90 5.88 10.11
C LEU A 124 5.78 4.91 11.29
N ARG A 125 5.91 5.39 12.53
CA ARG A 125 5.75 4.57 13.74
C ARG A 125 4.37 3.92 13.82
N GLU A 126 3.32 4.68 13.54
CA GLU A 126 1.95 4.17 13.54
C GLU A 126 1.76 3.07 12.49
N THR A 127 2.28 3.30 11.29
CA THR A 127 2.27 2.33 10.19
C THR A 127 3.00 1.04 10.55
N VAL A 128 4.23 1.15 11.07
CA VAL A 128 5.04 -0.02 11.49
C VAL A 128 4.34 -0.79 12.60
N ARG A 129 3.78 -0.10 13.60
CA ARG A 129 3.01 -0.74 14.67
C ARG A 129 1.81 -1.52 14.14
N SER A 130 1.10 -0.96 13.15
CA SER A 130 -0.03 -1.63 12.51
C SER A 130 0.40 -2.93 11.81
N VAL A 131 1.53 -2.91 11.09
CA VAL A 131 2.10 -4.10 10.42
C VAL A 131 2.57 -5.15 11.44
N ASP A 132 3.25 -4.74 12.51
CA ASP A 132 3.69 -5.65 13.58
C ASP A 132 2.50 -6.32 14.28
N ASP A 133 1.44 -5.56 14.57
CA ASP A 133 0.21 -6.08 15.17
C ASP A 133 -0.47 -7.13 14.27
N ILE A 134 -0.33 -7.02 12.95
CA ILE A 134 -0.84 -7.99 11.99
C ILE A 134 0.06 -9.22 11.92
N PHE A 135 1.38 -9.06 11.88
CA PHE A 135 2.34 -10.16 11.90
C PHE A 135 2.11 -11.08 13.11
N TRP A 136 1.96 -10.48 14.30
CA TRP A 136 1.68 -11.23 15.53
C TRP A 136 0.28 -11.87 15.55
N ALA A 137 -0.71 -11.32 14.84
CA ALA A 137 -2.05 -11.89 14.75
C ALA A 137 -2.11 -13.12 13.82
N ILE A 138 -1.29 -13.18 12.76
CA ILE A 138 -1.21 -14.35 11.86
C ILE A 138 -0.65 -15.58 12.58
N HIS A 139 0.19 -15.37 13.61
CA HIS A 139 0.82 -16.43 14.40
C HIS A 139 0.03 -16.81 15.68
N ALA A 140 -1.06 -16.12 16.01
CA ALA A 140 -1.88 -16.41 17.19
C ALA A 140 -3.02 -17.40 16.87
N LYS A 141 -3.30 -18.34 17.81
CA LYS A 141 -4.40 -19.32 17.67
C LYS A 141 -5.77 -18.64 17.54
N PRO A 142 -6.73 -19.26 16.81
CA PRO A 142 -8.03 -18.66 16.54
C PRO A 142 -8.93 -18.75 17.77
N SER A 143 -9.20 -17.63 18.43
CA SER A 143 -10.36 -17.51 19.30
C SER A 143 -11.01 -16.15 19.05
N CYS A 144 -11.94 -16.13 18.11
CA CYS A 144 -12.81 -14.98 17.90
C CYS A 144 -13.81 -14.92 19.07
N GLN A 145 -13.59 -14.01 20.02
CA GLN A 145 -14.69 -13.53 20.85
C GLN A 145 -15.28 -12.32 20.11
N SER A 146 -16.52 -12.47 19.67
CA SER A 146 -17.31 -11.49 18.96
C SER A 146 -17.24 -10.10 19.61
N GLY A 147 -16.99 -9.05 18.82
CA GLY A 147 -17.32 -7.67 19.19
C GLY A 147 -16.15 -6.70 19.39
N VAL A 148 -14.88 -7.13 19.32
CA VAL A 148 -13.73 -6.20 19.52
C VAL A 148 -12.69 -6.38 18.42
N VAL A 149 -12.96 -5.81 17.23
CA VAL A 149 -12.06 -5.87 16.06
C VAL A 149 -10.67 -5.30 16.38
N ALA A 150 -10.59 -4.29 17.26
CA ALA A 150 -9.35 -3.64 17.67
C ALA A 150 -8.40 -4.54 18.50
N ARG A 151 -8.88 -5.63 19.12
CA ARG A 151 -8.07 -6.52 19.97
C ARG A 151 -8.11 -7.99 19.57
N CYS A 152 -8.95 -8.37 18.62
CA CYS A 152 -9.09 -9.75 18.16
C CYS A 152 -7.93 -10.16 17.26
N ARG A 153 -7.18 -11.19 17.66
CA ARG A 153 -6.02 -11.73 16.92
C ARG A 153 -6.35 -12.87 15.96
N CYS A 154 -7.64 -13.12 15.68
CA CYS A 154 -8.00 -14.19 14.74
C CYS A 154 -7.64 -13.79 13.30
N ARG A 155 -7.39 -14.80 12.45
CA ARG A 155 -6.98 -14.62 11.04
C ARG A 155 -7.93 -13.73 10.22
N LEU A 156 -9.25 -13.82 10.48
CA LEU A 156 -10.26 -13.05 9.76
C LEU A 156 -10.19 -11.55 10.12
N CYS A 157 -10.20 -11.22 11.42
CA CYS A 157 -10.09 -9.84 11.90
C CYS A 157 -8.70 -9.24 11.61
N ALA A 158 -7.64 -10.07 11.58
CA ALA A 158 -6.31 -9.64 11.14
C ALA A 158 -6.30 -9.28 9.65
N GLY A 159 -6.98 -10.06 8.80
CA GLY A 159 -7.17 -9.74 7.38
C GLY A 159 -7.94 -8.43 7.18
N THR A 160 -9.02 -8.20 7.94
CA THR A 160 -9.77 -6.92 7.90
C THR A 160 -8.90 -5.75 8.35
N ARG A 161 -8.12 -5.89 9.43
CA ARG A 161 -7.19 -4.83 9.88
C ARG A 161 -6.06 -4.58 8.88
N LEU A 162 -5.58 -5.61 8.19
CA LEU A 162 -4.60 -5.47 7.11
C LEU A 162 -5.20 -4.78 5.89
N ALA A 163 -6.46 -5.06 5.56
CA ALA A 163 -7.18 -4.32 4.52
C ALA A 163 -7.35 -2.85 4.90
N MET A 164 -7.77 -2.53 6.13
CA MET A 164 -7.89 -1.15 6.61
C MET A 164 -6.55 -0.43 6.63
N ALA A 165 -5.50 -1.06 7.19
CA ALA A 165 -4.16 -0.48 7.20
C ALA A 165 -3.61 -0.29 5.79
N ARG A 166 -3.93 -1.20 4.85
CA ARG A 166 -3.60 -1.06 3.42
C ARG A 166 -4.39 0.08 2.78
N ASP A 167 -5.66 0.26 3.12
CA ASP A 167 -6.50 1.35 2.61
C ASP A 167 -6.02 2.70 3.15
N ASP A 168 -5.64 2.78 4.43
CA ASP A 168 -5.02 3.96 5.05
C ASP A 168 -3.66 4.25 4.39
N LEU A 169 -2.83 3.21 4.18
CA LEU A 169 -1.56 3.35 3.45
C LEU A 169 -1.81 3.84 2.03
N ASN A 170 -2.78 3.26 1.32
CA ASN A 170 -3.13 3.63 -0.03
C ASN A 170 -3.72 5.05 -0.10
N ALA A 171 -4.45 5.51 0.91
CA ALA A 171 -4.94 6.88 1.01
C ALA A 171 -3.80 7.87 1.29
N LEU A 172 -2.75 7.45 2.00
CA LEU A 172 -1.53 8.23 2.20
C LEU A 172 -0.59 8.18 0.99
N LEU A 173 -0.66 7.11 0.19
CA LEU A 173 0.09 6.92 -1.05
C LEU A 173 -0.62 7.54 -2.26
N GLY A 174 -1.95 7.66 -2.21
CA GLY A 174 -2.82 8.21 -3.24
C GLY A 174 -3.31 9.60 -2.84
N GLU A 175 -2.53 10.59 -3.25
CA GLU A 175 -2.99 11.88 -3.76
C GLU A 175 -4.35 12.38 -3.22
N GLY A 176 -4.29 13.46 -2.44
CA GLY A 176 -5.35 14.44 -2.57
C GLY A 176 -5.43 14.87 -4.04
N LYS A 177 -6.36 14.29 -4.78
CA LYS A 177 -6.96 14.82 -6.02
C LYS A 177 -5.97 15.60 -6.89
N GLU A 178 -5.07 14.91 -7.58
CA GLU A 178 -4.58 15.49 -8.83
C GLU A 178 -5.78 15.51 -9.80
N HIS A 179 -6.16 16.71 -10.25
CA HIS A 179 -7.29 17.07 -11.13
C HIS A 179 -8.61 17.50 -10.46
N GLU A 180 -8.67 18.77 -10.05
CA GLU A 180 -9.74 19.69 -10.45
C GLU A 180 -9.16 21.08 -10.75
#